data_AF-A0A948FLM5-F1
#
_entry.id   AF-A0A948FLM5-F1
#
_cell.length_a   1.000
_cell.length_b   1.000
_cell.length_c   1.000
_cell.angle_alpha   90.00
_cell.angle_beta   90.00
_cell.angle_gamma   90.00
#
_symmetry.space_group_name_H-M   'P 1'
#
loop_
_entity.id
_entity.type
_entity.pdbx_description
1 polymer ?
#
loop_
_entity_poly.entity_id
_entity_poly.type
_entity_poly.pdbx_seq_one_letter_code
_entity_poly.pdbx_strand_id
1 'polypeptide(L)'
;MKTYHKDLTKGRWQTLSLAEQLANIGSEVSRAGRWQQKDSKLFWSAVERALELFYLTIADTRWKSRLKELTRLREIFCDAVLGGKEYGSTLQSLEQYFFYFALYNQKTKMSNYKGEGI
;
A
#
# COMPACT_ATOMS: atom_id res chain seq x y z
N MET A 1 -14.22 -12.07 0.65
CA MET A 1 -13.55 -11.56 -0.56
C MET A 1 -12.49 -12.57 -0.98
N LYS A 2 -12.44 -13.00 -2.24
CA LYS A 2 -11.41 -13.94 -2.73
C LYS A 2 -10.07 -13.21 -2.76
N THR A 3 -9.07 -13.74 -2.06
CA THR A 3 -7.67 -13.32 -2.18
C THR A 3 -7.03 -14.08 -3.33
N TYR A 4 -6.44 -13.34 -4.27
CA TYR A 4 -5.84 -13.93 -5.47
C TYR A 4 -4.40 -14.37 -5.20
N HIS A 5 -3.76 -13.83 -4.15
CA HIS A 5 -2.39 -14.16 -3.76
C HIS A 5 -2.36 -14.90 -2.41
N LYS A 6 -2.51 -16.24 -2.48
CA LYS A 6 -2.64 -17.15 -1.32
C LYS A 6 -1.51 -17.05 -0.28
N ASP A 7 -0.32 -16.56 -0.65
CA ASP A 7 0.82 -16.49 0.26
C ASP A 7 0.82 -15.26 1.18
N LEU A 8 0.08 -14.19 0.86
CA LEU A 8 -0.09 -13.07 1.80
C LEU A 8 -1.07 -13.38 2.92
N THR A 9 -1.99 -14.32 2.69
CA THR A 9 -3.03 -14.72 3.63
C THR A 9 -2.60 -15.72 4.70
N LYS A 10 -1.36 -16.19 4.70
CA LYS A 10 -0.83 -17.09 5.75
C LYS A 10 -0.46 -16.34 7.06
N GLY A 11 -1.17 -15.27 7.40
CA GLY A 11 -0.98 -14.50 8.64
C GLY A 11 0.22 -13.54 8.67
N ARG A 12 1.18 -13.65 7.74
CA ARG A 12 2.36 -12.76 7.69
C ARG A 12 1.99 -11.28 7.52
N TRP A 13 0.92 -10.96 6.78
CA TRP A 13 0.53 -9.56 6.59
C TRP A 13 0.21 -8.86 7.92
N GLN A 14 -0.44 -9.57 8.85
CA GLN A 14 -0.80 -9.08 10.18
C GLN A 14 0.39 -9.06 11.15
N THR A 15 1.56 -9.58 10.78
CA THR A 15 2.77 -9.40 11.60
C THR A 15 3.51 -8.11 11.25
N LEU A 16 3.25 -7.53 10.08
CA LEU A 16 3.83 -6.25 9.67
C LEU A 16 3.29 -5.11 10.53
N SER A 17 4.13 -4.11 10.80
CA SER A 17 3.70 -2.82 11.33
C SER A 17 2.83 -2.08 10.30
N LEU A 18 2.05 -1.09 10.75
CA LEU A 18 1.24 -0.27 9.82
C LEU A 18 2.11 0.41 8.76
N ALA A 19 3.29 0.93 9.15
CA ALA A 19 4.20 1.57 8.22
C ALA A 19 4.74 0.59 7.16
N GLU A 20 5.02 -0.65 7.54
CA GLU A 20 5.40 -1.70 6.58
C GLU A 20 4.25 -2.06 5.64
N GLN A 21 3.03 -2.19 6.15
CA GLN A 21 1.84 -2.46 5.32
C GLN A 21 1.64 -1.33 4.29
N LEU A 22 1.73 -0.07 4.73
CA LEU A 22 1.62 1.10 3.86
C LEU A 22 2.80 1.20 2.87
N ALA A 23 4.03 0.86 3.25
CA ALA A 23 5.16 0.81 2.34
C ALA A 23 4.98 -0.23 1.22
N ASN A 24 4.40 -1.40 1.55
CA ASN A 24 4.08 -2.44 0.57
C ASN A 24 2.94 -2.00 -0.36
N ILE A 25 1.89 -1.36 0.17
CA ILE A 25 0.85 -0.73 -0.66
C ILE A 25 1.47 0.28 -1.62
N GLY A 26 2.37 1.14 -1.11
CA GLY A 26 3.12 2.13 -1.90
C GLY A 26 3.88 1.55 -3.08
N SER A 27 4.46 0.37 -2.92
CA SER A 27 5.17 -0.31 -4.01
C SER A 27 4.23 -0.69 -5.16
N GLU A 28 3.00 -1.09 -4.84
CA GLU A 28 1.96 -1.38 -5.83
C GLU A 28 1.40 -0.11 -6.47
N VAL A 29 1.27 0.98 -5.71
CA VAL A 29 0.89 2.30 -6.23
C VAL A 29 1.93 2.82 -7.23
N SER A 30 3.22 2.76 -6.89
CA SER A 30 4.31 3.10 -7.82
C SER A 30 4.29 2.21 -9.06
N ARG A 31 4.02 0.91 -8.90
CA ARG A 31 3.89 -0.01 -10.05
C ARG A 31 2.69 0.35 -10.94
N ALA A 32 1.56 0.76 -10.37
CA ALA A 32 0.41 1.24 -11.12
C ALA A 32 0.77 2.54 -11.88
N GLY A 33 1.38 3.53 -11.22
CA GLY A 33 1.84 4.76 -11.87
C GLY A 33 2.82 4.49 -13.02
N ARG A 34 3.74 3.55 -12.85
CA ARG A 34 4.73 3.17 -13.88
C ARG A 34 4.09 2.69 -15.19
N TRP A 35 3.04 1.87 -15.08
CA TRP A 35 2.36 1.22 -16.22
C TRP A 35 1.15 1.98 -16.72
N GLN A 36 0.73 3.03 -16.02
CA GLN A 36 -0.35 3.92 -16.45
C GLN A 36 -0.08 4.41 -17.87
N GLN A 37 -1.08 4.26 -18.75
CA GLN A 37 -1.02 4.60 -20.19
C GLN A 37 0.04 3.86 -21.02
N LYS A 38 0.79 2.89 -20.45
CA LYS A 38 1.81 2.10 -21.16
C LYS A 38 1.37 0.67 -21.43
N ASP A 39 0.85 0.00 -20.41
CA ASP A 39 0.34 -1.37 -20.51
C ASP A 39 -0.86 -1.53 -19.59
N SER A 40 -2.04 -1.71 -20.18
CA SER A 40 -3.30 -1.81 -19.44
C SER A 40 -3.35 -3.04 -18.54
N LYS A 41 -2.79 -4.17 -18.97
CA LYS A 41 -2.81 -5.42 -18.21
C LYS A 41 -1.93 -5.29 -16.96
N LEU A 42 -0.73 -4.75 -17.13
CA LEU A 42 0.20 -4.54 -16.01
C LEU A 42 -0.27 -3.45 -15.06
N PHE A 43 -0.92 -2.41 -15.59
CA PHE A 43 -1.57 -1.38 -14.80
C PHE A 43 -2.66 -1.97 -13.90
N TRP A 44 -3.64 -2.66 -14.48
CA TRP A 44 -4.76 -3.21 -13.70
C TRP A 44 -4.32 -4.29 -12.72
N SER A 45 -3.33 -5.12 -13.08
CA SER A 45 -2.75 -6.10 -12.15
C SER A 45 -2.11 -5.43 -10.92
N ALA A 46 -1.45 -4.26 -11.07
CA ALA A 46 -0.94 -3.48 -9.94
C ALA A 46 -2.05 -2.85 -9.11
N VAL A 47 -3.10 -2.33 -9.75
CA VAL A 47 -4.27 -1.77 -9.06
C VAL A 47 -4.99 -2.82 -8.22
N GLU A 48 -5.29 -3.99 -8.79
CA GLU A 48 -5.94 -5.09 -8.07
C GLU A 48 -5.13 -5.52 -6.85
N ARG A 49 -3.80 -5.60 -7.02
CA ARG A 49 -2.90 -5.98 -5.95
C ARG A 49 -2.83 -4.92 -4.84
N ALA A 50 -2.76 -3.63 -5.19
CA ALA A 50 -2.85 -2.54 -4.21
C ALA A 50 -4.17 -2.59 -3.42
N LEU A 51 -5.29 -2.83 -4.09
CA LEU A 51 -6.60 -2.96 -3.45
C LEU A 51 -6.65 -4.16 -2.49
N GLU A 52 -6.13 -5.32 -2.88
CA GLU A 52 -6.03 -6.48 -1.98
C GLU A 52 -5.26 -6.12 -0.70
N LEU A 53 -4.14 -5.40 -0.82
CA LEU A 53 -3.35 -4.95 0.33
C LEU A 53 -4.08 -3.92 1.20
N PHE A 54 -4.84 -3.01 0.60
CA PHE A 54 -5.73 -2.11 1.35
C PHE A 54 -6.77 -2.90 2.14
N TYR A 55 -7.44 -3.89 1.52
CA TYR A 55 -8.44 -4.69 2.21
C TYR A 55 -7.84 -5.51 3.35
N LEU A 56 -6.66 -6.10 3.16
CA LEU A 56 -5.96 -6.81 4.23
C LEU A 56 -5.59 -5.88 5.39
N THR A 57 -5.14 -4.67 5.11
CA THR A 57 -4.81 -3.64 6.11
C THR A 57 -6.04 -3.11 6.84
N ILE A 58 -7.15 -2.87 6.12
CA ILE A 58 -8.42 -2.41 6.70
C ILE A 58 -9.06 -3.50 7.57
N ALA A 59 -8.93 -4.77 7.18
CA ALA A 59 -9.45 -5.90 7.95
C ALA A 59 -8.63 -6.22 9.21
N ASP A 60 -7.45 -5.64 9.36
CA ASP A 60 -6.59 -5.85 10.51
C ASP A 60 -7.16 -5.18 11.77
N THR A 61 -7.56 -5.98 12.75
CA THR A 61 -8.24 -5.49 13.95
C THR A 61 -7.37 -4.58 14.81
N ARG A 62 -6.04 -4.61 14.65
CA ARG A 62 -5.10 -3.70 15.33
C ARG A 62 -5.33 -2.25 14.92
N TRP A 63 -5.89 -2.00 13.73
CA TRP A 63 -6.10 -0.67 13.17
C TRP A 63 -7.55 -0.17 13.23
N LYS A 64 -8.40 -0.77 14.08
CA LYS A 64 -9.82 -0.38 14.23
C LYS A 64 -10.03 1.12 14.47
N SER A 65 -9.13 1.79 15.21
CA SER A 65 -9.21 3.23 15.47
C SER A 65 -8.80 4.11 14.28
N ARG A 66 -8.24 3.53 13.22
CA ARG A 66 -7.73 4.22 12.01
C ARG A 66 -8.55 3.90 10.75
N LEU A 67 -9.67 3.18 10.88
CA LEU A 67 -10.46 2.75 9.72
C LEU A 67 -10.90 3.91 8.82
N LYS A 68 -11.26 5.06 9.39
CA LYS A 68 -11.64 6.25 8.62
C LYS A 68 -10.51 6.71 7.69
N GLU A 69 -9.28 6.78 8.20
CA GLU A 69 -8.11 7.20 7.42
C GLU A 69 -7.73 6.15 6.37
N LEU A 70 -7.74 4.86 6.74
CA LEU A 70 -7.37 3.76 5.83
C LEU A 70 -8.38 3.59 4.68
N THR A 71 -9.67 3.70 4.98
CA THR A 71 -10.73 3.64 3.96
C THR A 71 -10.69 4.87 3.06
N ARG A 72 -10.45 6.07 3.62
CA ARG A 72 -10.25 7.30 2.83
C ARG A 72 -9.04 7.19 1.90
N LEU A 73 -7.92 6.66 2.37
CA LEU A 73 -6.73 6.47 1.54
C LEU A 73 -6.99 5.51 0.38
N ARG A 74 -7.76 4.44 0.61
CA ARG A 74 -8.24 3.53 -0.45
C ARG A 74 -9.15 4.27 -1.45
N GLU A 75 -10.07 5.10 -0.98
CA GLU A 75 -10.96 5.91 -1.85
C GLU A 75 -10.17 6.87 -2.74
N ILE A 76 -9.21 7.59 -2.16
CA ILE A 76 -8.31 8.50 -2.89
C ILE A 76 -7.52 7.73 -3.95
N PHE A 77 -7.02 6.54 -3.62
CA PHE A 77 -6.34 5.67 -4.59
C PHE A 77 -7.26 5.25 -5.74
N CYS A 78 -8.49 4.80 -5.45
CA CYS A 78 -9.46 4.45 -6.49
C CYS A 78 -9.79 5.64 -7.40
N ASP A 79 -10.01 6.82 -6.82
CA ASP A 79 -10.27 8.04 -7.58
C ASP A 79 -9.07 8.37 -8.49
N ALA A 80 -7.85 8.35 -7.95
CA ALA A 80 -6.63 8.60 -8.72
C ALA A 80 -6.44 7.60 -9.89
N VAL A 81 -6.79 6.32 -9.70
CA VAL A 81 -6.81 5.30 -10.76
C VAL A 81 -7.80 5.68 -11.87
N LEU A 82 -8.94 6.27 -11.51
CA LEU A 82 -10.03 6.66 -12.42
C LEU A 82 -9.90 8.09 -12.97
N GLY A 83 -8.78 8.79 -12.68
CA GLY A 83 -8.50 10.13 -13.21
C GLY A 83 -8.61 11.27 -12.20
N GLY A 84 -8.86 10.98 -10.92
CA GLY A 84 -8.62 11.90 -9.81
C GLY A 84 -9.62 13.06 -9.70
N LYS A 85 -10.88 12.87 -10.11
CA LYS A 85 -11.85 13.97 -10.18
C LYS A 85 -12.41 14.38 -8.82
N GLU A 86 -12.62 13.43 -7.92
CA GLU A 86 -13.26 13.68 -6.62
C GLU A 86 -12.28 14.31 -5.63
N TYR A 87 -11.04 13.82 -5.58
CA TYR A 87 -10.04 14.22 -4.60
C TYR A 87 -8.86 15.00 -5.18
N GLY A 88 -8.78 15.15 -6.51
CA GLY A 88 -7.69 15.86 -7.17
C GLY A 88 -6.32 15.18 -7.06
N SER A 89 -6.28 13.95 -6.54
CA SER A 89 -5.04 13.19 -6.35
C SER A 89 -4.68 12.40 -7.60
N THR A 90 -3.38 12.21 -7.81
CA THR A 90 -2.84 11.40 -8.91
C THR A 90 -2.09 10.19 -8.34
N LEU A 91 -1.80 9.20 -9.18
CA LEU A 91 -0.92 8.09 -8.78
C LEU A 91 0.48 8.58 -8.40
N GLN A 92 0.95 9.66 -9.01
CA GLN A 92 2.24 10.28 -8.67
C GLN A 92 2.22 10.95 -7.29
N SER A 93 1.17 11.70 -6.96
CA SER A 93 1.06 12.31 -5.63
C SER A 93 0.93 11.26 -4.52
N LEU A 94 0.22 10.16 -4.80
CA LEU A 94 0.12 9.02 -3.90
C LEU A 94 1.44 8.27 -3.77
N GLU A 95 2.19 8.07 -4.85
CA GLU A 95 3.54 7.49 -4.79
C GLU A 95 4.44 8.31 -3.85
N GLN A 96 4.42 9.64 -3.95
CA GLN A 96 5.18 10.51 -3.06
C GLN A 96 4.73 10.38 -1.59
N TYR A 97 3.42 10.30 -1.33
CA TYR A 97 2.89 10.05 0.01
C TYR A 97 3.40 8.73 0.58
N PHE A 98 3.35 7.66 -0.20
CA PHE A 98 3.78 6.33 0.24
C PHE A 98 5.29 6.17 0.38
N PHE A 99 6.07 6.95 -0.38
CA PHE A 99 7.53 6.95 -0.32
C PHE A 99 8.06 7.20 1.10
N TYR A 100 7.41 8.06 1.89
CA TYR A 100 7.82 8.31 3.27
C TYR A 100 7.71 7.07 4.17
N PHE A 101 6.72 6.21 3.94
CA PHE A 101 6.61 4.94 4.66
C PHE A 101 7.69 3.94 4.24
N ALA A 102 8.05 3.92 2.95
CA ALA A 102 9.15 3.10 2.46
C ALA A 102 10.49 3.55 3.07
N LEU A 103 10.75 4.86 3.13
CA LEU A 103 11.94 5.42 3.79
C LEU A 103 11.99 5.09 5.28
N TYR A 104 10.87 5.27 5.99
CA TYR A 104 10.79 4.93 7.41
C TYR A 104 11.11 3.46 7.64
N ASN A 105 10.54 2.56 6.84
CA ASN A 105 10.77 1.12 6.93
C ASN A 105 12.24 0.73 6.67
N GLN A 106 12.94 1.40 5.75
CA GLN A 106 14.37 1.16 5.54
C GLN A 106 15.21 1.59 6.75
N LYS A 107 14.89 2.75 7.34
CA LYS A 107 15.59 3.25 8.53
C LYS A 107 15.42 2.34 9.75
N THR A 108 14.19 1.87 10.00
CA THR A 108 13.92 0.97 11.15
C THR A 108 14.65 -0.36 11.01
N LYS A 109 14.66 -0.97 9.82
CA LYS A 109 15.43 -2.20 9.57
C LYS A 109 16.93 -2.00 9.80
N MET A 110 17.48 -0.89 9.33
CA MET A 110 18.89 -0.54 9.55
C MET A 110 19.21 -0.31 11.03
N SER A 111 18.29 0.30 11.79
CA SER A 111 18.45 0.49 13.23
C SER A 111 18.42 -0.84 13.99
N ASN A 112 17.50 -1.74 13.66
CA ASN A 112 17.39 -3.05 14.30
C ASN A 112 18.64 -3.91 14.02
N TYR A 113 19.18 -3.84 12.80
CA TYR A 113 20.42 -4.55 12.45
C TYR A 113 21.64 -4.07 13.27
N LYS A 114 21.68 -2.78 13.66
CA LYS A 114 22.75 -2.22 14.49
C LYS A 114 22.56 -2.48 15.99
N GLY A 115 21.38 -2.93 16.43
CA GLY A 115 21.08 -3.22 17.84
C GLY A 115 21.30 -4.68 18.24
N GLU A 116 21.47 -5.60 17.29
CA GLU A 116 21.74 -7.03 17.53
C GLU A 116 23.24 -7.37 17.51
N GLY A 117 24.10 -6.36 17.42
CA GLY A 117 25.55 -6.49 17.48
C GLY A 117 26.15 -5.50 18.45
N ILE A 118 26.02 -5.76 19.76
CA ILE A 118 26.93 -5.49 20.89
C ILE A 118 26.40 -6.28 22.09
#